data_AF-A0A9E0J294-F1
#
_entry.id   AF-A0A9E0J294-F1
#
_cell.length_a   1.000
_cell.length_b   1.000
_cell.length_c   1.000
_cell.angle_alpha   90.00
_cell.angle_beta   90.00
_cell.angle_gamma   90.00
#
_symmetry.space_group_name_H-M   'P 1'
#
loop_
_entity.id
_entity.type
_entity.pdbx_description
1 polymer ?
#
loop_
_entity_poly.entity_id
_entity_poly.type
_entity_poly.pdbx_seq_one_letter_code
_entity_poly.pdbx_strand_id
1 'polypeptide(L)'
;MKTFSVKTVWLLLAAMTGMAGMVGMASSAWAGTAGQVTHLSGILSAKRADGASRLLAVRSEVEEGDVLTTEKGAYARIKFVDGAEVVLRPSSQFKVGNYRYNAAEPAADSAAMSLLKGGLRAVTGAIGKRNHDAVSVNTPTATIGIRGTHFGALFCSGDCGGIPGISGQPPADGLHVDVADGAIVVRNAAGQQLIGAGQFGFVLNAQTPPAMVPPQQGIQVTMPPAISQNDATGTGIGRGGDAECVAR
;
A
#
# COMPACT_ATOMS: atom_id res chain seq x y z
N MET A 1 34.93 -26.12 64.84
CA MET A 1 36.24 -26.79 65.03
C MET A 1 36.10 -28.24 64.60
N LYS A 2 36.87 -28.65 63.55
CA LYS A 2 37.30 -30.01 63.12
C LYS A 2 36.27 -31.17 63.22
N THR A 3 35.96 -31.90 62.14
CA THR A 3 36.88 -32.86 61.48
C THR A 3 36.49 -33.22 60.03
N PHE A 4 37.49 -33.71 59.31
CA PHE A 4 37.57 -34.02 57.88
C PHE A 4 37.29 -35.51 57.55
N SER A 5 36.82 -35.75 56.31
CA SER A 5 37.30 -36.76 55.34
C SER A 5 37.06 -38.27 55.51
N VAL A 6 36.41 -38.88 54.51
CA VAL A 6 36.72 -40.18 53.85
C VAL A 6 36.15 -40.07 52.41
N LYS A 7 36.98 -39.90 51.36
CA LYS A 7 37.48 -40.94 50.41
C LYS A 7 36.35 -41.68 49.66
N THR A 8 36.36 -42.03 48.38
CA THR A 8 37.30 -41.95 47.25
C THR A 8 36.54 -42.61 46.07
N VAL A 9 36.49 -41.93 44.92
CA VAL A 9 36.68 -42.44 43.54
C VAL A 9 36.07 -43.80 43.15
N TRP A 10 35.12 -43.76 42.20
CA TRP A 10 34.97 -44.69 41.07
C TRP A 10 34.54 -43.84 39.85
N LEU A 11 35.43 -43.47 38.92
CA LEU A 11 35.80 -44.15 37.67
C LEU A 11 34.64 -44.39 36.66
N LEU A 12 34.59 -43.48 35.67
CA LEU A 12 34.45 -43.65 34.21
C LEU A 12 33.17 -44.27 33.57
N LEU A 13 32.83 -43.65 32.42
CA LEU A 13 32.07 -44.13 31.25
C LEU A 13 30.54 -43.86 31.16
N ALA A 14 30.17 -42.81 30.42
CA ALA A 14 29.11 -42.79 29.39
C ALA A 14 29.12 -41.39 28.74
N ALA A 15 29.78 -41.18 27.60
CA ALA A 15 29.24 -41.38 26.25
C ALA A 15 28.21 -40.30 25.84
N MET A 16 28.67 -39.41 24.95
CA MET A 16 27.91 -38.80 23.85
C MET A 16 26.39 -38.58 24.05
N THR A 17 26.03 -37.39 24.50
CA THR A 17 24.74 -36.75 24.21
C THR A 17 25.08 -35.27 23.99
N GLY A 18 25.05 -34.69 22.80
CA GLY A 18 24.12 -34.85 21.70
C GLY A 18 23.86 -33.41 21.28
N MET A 19 24.39 -33.01 20.13
CA MET A 19 24.20 -31.69 19.52
C MET A 19 22.71 -31.55 19.18
N ALA A 20 21.89 -31.13 20.15
CA ALA A 20 20.46 -30.94 19.97
C ALA A 20 20.25 -29.67 19.13
N GLY A 21 19.88 -29.89 17.87
CA GLY A 21 19.72 -28.88 16.85
C GLY A 21 18.75 -27.77 17.26
N MET A 22 19.22 -26.54 17.12
CA MET A 22 18.42 -25.34 17.05
C MET A 22 17.65 -25.37 15.71
N VAL A 23 16.54 -26.10 15.65
CA VAL A 23 15.58 -25.99 14.54
C VAL A 23 14.91 -24.63 14.70
N GLY A 24 15.43 -23.64 14.00
CA GLY A 24 14.78 -22.35 13.85
C GLY A 24 13.42 -22.58 13.20
N MET A 25 12.35 -22.42 13.99
CA MET A 25 11.01 -22.24 13.46
C MET A 25 11.05 -20.92 12.67
N ALA A 26 11.25 -21.03 11.36
CA ALA A 26 10.97 -19.93 10.46
C ALA A 26 9.45 -19.71 10.52
N SER A 27 9.05 -18.75 11.35
CA SER A 27 7.70 -18.21 11.31
C SER A 27 7.48 -17.63 9.93
N SER A 28 6.90 -18.43 9.03
CA SER A 28 6.28 -17.91 7.82
C SER A 28 5.20 -16.94 8.30
N ALA A 29 5.51 -15.65 8.28
CA ALA A 29 4.52 -14.62 8.48
C ALA A 29 3.49 -14.78 7.36
N TRP A 30 2.32 -15.30 7.70
CA TRP A 30 1.20 -15.37 6.77
C TRP A 30 0.80 -13.93 6.46
N ALA A 31 1.13 -13.46 5.25
CA ALA A 31 0.63 -12.20 4.75
C ALA A 31 -0.90 -12.34 4.63
N GLY A 32 -1.64 -11.57 5.41
CA GLY A 32 -3.10 -11.56 5.35
C GLY A 32 -3.58 -10.93 4.03
N THR A 33 -4.70 -11.42 3.49
CA THR A 33 -5.38 -10.77 2.37
C THR A 33 -5.84 -9.38 2.80
N ALA A 34 -5.28 -8.35 2.16
CA ALA A 34 -5.62 -6.95 2.43
C ALA A 34 -6.79 -6.48 1.55
N GLY A 35 -6.92 -7.04 0.34
CA GLY A 35 -7.98 -6.65 -0.59
C GLY A 35 -8.04 -7.52 -1.84
N GLN A 36 -8.83 -7.08 -2.81
CA GLN A 36 -9.04 -7.73 -4.08
C GLN A 36 -9.12 -6.72 -5.23
N VAL A 37 -8.59 -7.08 -6.40
CA VAL A 37 -8.73 -6.29 -7.63
C VAL A 37 -10.16 -6.43 -8.16
N THR A 38 -10.92 -5.34 -8.19
CA THR A 38 -12.32 -5.34 -8.66
C THR A 38 -12.46 -4.84 -10.10
N HIS A 39 -11.50 -4.04 -10.57
CA HIS A 39 -11.44 -3.61 -11.96
C HIS A 39 -9.99 -3.50 -12.42
N LEU A 40 -9.72 -3.89 -13.65
CA LEU A 40 -8.40 -3.79 -14.27
C LEU A 40 -8.56 -3.48 -15.76
N SER A 41 -7.89 -2.43 -16.20
CA SER A 41 -7.63 -2.14 -17.61
C SER A 41 -6.12 -2.08 -17.79
N GLY A 42 -5.55 -2.86 -18.71
CA GLY A 42 -4.11 -2.96 -18.90
C GLY A 42 -3.43 -3.98 -17.96
N ILE A 43 -2.13 -3.80 -17.72
CA ILE A 43 -1.29 -4.74 -16.96
C ILE A 43 -1.08 -4.24 -15.53
N LEU A 44 -1.35 -5.12 -14.58
CA LEU A 44 -1.06 -4.95 -13.15
C LEU A 44 -0.20 -6.11 -12.68
N SER A 45 0.88 -5.79 -11.97
CA SER A 45 1.72 -6.79 -11.29
C SER A 45 1.80 -6.50 -9.80
N ALA A 46 2.06 -7.53 -9.02
CA ALA A 46 2.37 -7.45 -7.60
C ALA A 46 3.72 -8.09 -7.33
N LYS A 47 4.59 -7.36 -6.63
CA LYS A 47 5.83 -7.89 -6.07
C LYS A 47 5.64 -8.11 -4.57
N ARG A 48 5.76 -9.35 -4.13
CA ARG A 48 5.66 -9.76 -2.73
C ARG A 48 6.90 -9.38 -1.93
N ALA A 49 6.77 -9.44 -0.61
CA ALA A 49 7.86 -9.19 0.33
C ALA A 49 9.07 -10.14 0.17
N ASP A 50 8.83 -11.37 -0.30
CA ASP A 50 9.85 -12.37 -0.63
C ASP A 50 10.58 -12.09 -1.97
N GLY A 51 10.14 -11.07 -2.71
CA GLY A 51 10.68 -10.68 -4.01
C GLY A 51 10.01 -11.35 -5.21
N ALA A 52 9.14 -12.34 -5.00
CA ALA A 52 8.38 -12.98 -6.07
C ALA A 52 7.43 -11.98 -6.73
N SER A 53 7.31 -12.05 -8.05
CA SER A 53 6.42 -11.18 -8.82
C SER A 53 5.36 -12.00 -9.54
N ARG A 54 4.12 -11.50 -9.54
CA ARG A 54 2.99 -12.12 -10.25
C ARG A 54 2.16 -11.07 -10.97
N LEU A 55 1.54 -11.47 -12.09
CA LEU A 55 0.49 -10.68 -12.72
C LEU A 55 -0.80 -10.83 -11.92
N LEU A 56 -1.53 -9.73 -11.77
CA LEU A 56 -2.85 -9.72 -11.17
C LEU A 56 -3.91 -9.52 -12.25
N ALA A 57 -5.06 -10.15 -12.05
CA ALA A 57 -6.26 -9.98 -12.85
C ALA A 57 -7.42 -9.53 -11.95
N VAL A 58 -8.57 -9.26 -12.55
CA VAL A 58 -9.80 -9.04 -11.79
C VAL A 58 -10.07 -10.28 -10.91
N ARG A 59 -10.47 -10.06 -9.66
CA ARG A 59 -10.62 -11.03 -8.56
C ARG A 59 -9.32 -11.56 -7.94
N SER A 60 -8.14 -11.19 -8.45
CA SER A 60 -6.90 -11.52 -7.76
C SER A 60 -6.82 -10.84 -6.40
N GLU A 61 -6.33 -11.57 -5.42
CA GLU A 61 -6.08 -11.06 -4.08
C GLU A 61 -4.83 -10.17 -4.04
N VAL A 62 -4.91 -9.16 -3.18
CA VAL A 62 -3.80 -8.27 -2.83
C VAL A 62 -3.47 -8.55 -1.37
N GLU A 63 -2.21 -8.90 -1.11
CA GLU A 63 -1.74 -9.31 0.22
C GLU A 63 -1.04 -8.14 0.93
N GLU A 64 -1.03 -8.16 2.26
CA GLU A 64 -0.16 -7.27 3.05
C GLU A 64 1.31 -7.45 2.63
N GLY A 65 2.00 -6.33 2.40
CA GLY A 65 3.39 -6.30 1.94
C GLY A 65 3.57 -6.21 0.42
N ASP A 66 2.51 -6.42 -0.37
CA ASP A 66 2.58 -6.35 -1.83
C ASP A 66 2.92 -4.94 -2.32
N VAL A 67 3.81 -4.86 -3.31
CA VAL A 67 4.04 -3.66 -4.14
C VAL A 67 3.37 -3.85 -5.48
N LEU A 68 2.28 -3.13 -5.68
CA LEU A 68 1.49 -3.11 -6.90
C LEU A 68 2.08 -2.13 -7.92
N THR A 69 2.23 -2.57 -9.16
CA THR A 69 2.71 -1.73 -10.27
C THR A 69 1.73 -1.77 -11.43
N THR A 70 1.22 -0.61 -11.82
CA THR A 70 0.42 -0.42 -13.04
C THR A 70 1.31 0.04 -14.18
N GLU A 71 1.23 -0.64 -15.32
CA GLU A 71 1.98 -0.27 -16.52
C GLU A 71 1.40 0.98 -17.21
N LYS A 72 2.07 1.42 -18.28
CA LYS A 72 1.58 2.53 -19.11
C LYS A 72 0.17 2.22 -19.66
N GLY A 73 -0.73 3.19 -19.52
CA GLY A 73 -2.13 3.06 -19.91
C GLY A 73 -2.96 2.14 -19.00
N ALA A 74 -2.37 1.54 -17.97
CA ALA A 74 -3.06 0.64 -17.07
C ALA A 74 -3.71 1.38 -15.90
N TYR A 75 -4.84 0.86 -15.44
CA TYR A 75 -5.54 1.36 -14.28
C TYR A 75 -6.13 0.17 -13.54
N ALA A 76 -6.13 0.25 -12.21
CA ALA A 76 -6.61 -0.83 -11.36
C ALA A 76 -7.41 -0.27 -10.19
N ARG A 77 -8.59 -0.85 -9.93
CA ARG A 77 -9.35 -0.63 -8.70
C ARG A 77 -9.11 -1.80 -7.75
N ILE A 78 -8.67 -1.48 -6.55
CA ILE A 78 -8.51 -2.41 -5.44
C ILE A 78 -9.57 -2.07 -4.40
N LYS A 79 -10.34 -3.07 -3.99
CA LYS A 79 -11.25 -2.98 -2.85
C LYS A 79 -10.65 -3.73 -1.67
N PHE A 80 -10.47 -3.04 -0.55
CA PHE A 80 -9.89 -3.60 0.66
C PHE A 80 -10.96 -4.27 1.53
N VAL A 81 -10.49 -5.09 2.48
CA VAL A 81 -11.36 -5.86 3.40
C VAL A 81 -12.22 -4.99 4.30
N ASP A 82 -11.83 -3.74 4.57
CA ASP A 82 -12.60 -2.78 5.36
C ASP A 82 -13.62 -1.99 4.50
N GLY A 83 -13.68 -2.28 3.20
CA GLY A 83 -14.51 -1.57 2.23
C GLY A 83 -13.89 -0.29 1.65
N ALA A 84 -12.63 0.04 1.98
CA ALA A 84 -11.90 1.11 1.31
C ALA A 84 -11.67 0.76 -0.15
N GLU A 85 -11.61 1.78 -1.00
CA GLU A 85 -11.29 1.61 -2.41
C GLU A 85 -10.11 2.51 -2.79
N VAL A 86 -9.13 1.92 -3.46
CA VAL A 86 -8.01 2.65 -4.05
C VAL A 86 -8.01 2.35 -5.54
N VAL A 87 -7.88 3.41 -6.33
CA VAL A 87 -7.74 3.29 -7.77
C VAL A 87 -6.41 3.87 -8.18
N LEU A 88 -5.61 3.03 -8.84
CA LEU A 88 -4.29 3.36 -9.33
C LEU A 88 -4.38 3.90 -10.75
N ARG A 89 -3.66 5.00 -11.00
CA ARG A 89 -3.44 5.55 -12.33
C ARG A 89 -2.37 4.76 -13.09
N PRO A 90 -2.17 5.03 -14.40
CA PRO A 90 -1.05 4.48 -15.15
C PRO A 90 0.28 4.85 -14.53
N SER A 91 1.26 3.95 -14.69
CA SER A 91 2.62 4.16 -14.24
C SER A 91 2.76 4.39 -12.73
N SER A 92 1.86 3.82 -11.93
CA SER A 92 1.87 3.95 -10.47
C SER A 92 2.56 2.78 -9.80
N GLN A 93 3.26 3.06 -8.70
CA GLN A 93 3.75 2.06 -7.77
C GLN A 93 3.16 2.32 -6.40
N PHE A 94 2.46 1.33 -5.88
CA PHE A 94 1.68 1.43 -4.65
C PHE A 94 1.95 0.23 -3.77
N LYS A 95 2.44 0.48 -2.56
CA LYS A 95 2.71 -0.55 -1.57
C LYS A 95 1.55 -0.64 -0.58
N VAL A 96 1.04 -1.86 -0.41
CA VAL A 96 0.22 -2.21 0.74
C VAL A 96 1.19 -2.57 1.86
N GLY A 97 1.30 -1.70 2.86
CA GLY A 97 2.09 -1.96 4.06
C GLY A 97 1.28 -2.83 5.02
N ASN A 98 1.23 -2.43 6.29
CA ASN A 98 0.41 -3.13 7.26
C ASN A 98 -1.08 -2.89 7.00
N TYR A 99 -1.87 -3.96 6.94
CA TYR A 99 -3.31 -3.85 6.71
C TYR A 99 -4.07 -4.84 7.59
N ARG A 100 -4.55 -4.34 8.74
CA ARG A 100 -5.28 -5.12 9.74
C ARG A 100 -6.66 -4.52 9.96
N TYR A 101 -7.66 -5.33 9.70
CA TYR A 101 -9.06 -5.01 9.97
C TYR A 101 -9.72 -6.16 10.70
N ASN A 102 -10.22 -5.90 11.89
CA ASN A 102 -11.11 -6.81 12.60
C ASN A 102 -12.29 -6.02 13.16
N ALA A 103 -13.50 -6.34 12.71
CA ALA A 103 -14.71 -5.64 13.17
C ALA A 103 -14.87 -5.67 14.70
N ALA A 104 -14.46 -6.78 15.35
CA ALA A 104 -14.55 -6.98 16.79
C ALA A 104 -13.40 -6.34 17.59
N GLU A 105 -12.28 -5.98 16.95
CA GLU A 105 -11.09 -5.43 17.62
C GLU A 105 -10.63 -4.10 17.00
N PRO A 106 -11.41 -3.00 17.13
CA PRO A 106 -11.06 -1.71 16.52
C PRO A 106 -9.72 -1.13 16.97
N ALA A 107 -9.27 -1.49 18.18
CA ALA A 107 -7.99 -1.04 18.73
C ALA A 107 -6.77 -1.61 18.00
N ALA A 108 -6.94 -2.72 17.26
CA ALA A 108 -5.88 -3.38 16.49
C ALA A 108 -5.88 -2.96 15.01
N ASP A 109 -6.75 -2.03 14.61
CA ASP A 109 -6.83 -1.56 13.23
C ASP A 109 -5.55 -0.88 12.77
N SER A 110 -5.16 -1.16 11.53
CA SER A 110 -4.07 -0.46 10.87
C SER A 110 -4.25 -0.53 9.36
N ALA A 111 -4.06 0.59 8.67
CA ALA A 111 -4.02 0.67 7.23
C ALA A 111 -2.90 1.62 6.82
N ALA A 112 -1.68 1.09 6.78
CA ALA A 112 -0.50 1.79 6.32
C ALA A 112 -0.23 1.46 4.85
N MET A 113 -0.35 2.45 3.98
CA MET A 113 -0.14 2.32 2.55
C MET A 113 0.96 3.27 2.10
N SER A 114 1.53 3.05 0.91
CA SER A 114 2.53 3.98 0.37
C SER A 114 2.39 4.16 -1.13
N LEU A 115 2.29 5.41 -1.58
CA LEU A 115 2.41 5.77 -2.99
C LEU A 115 3.87 6.11 -3.28
N LEU A 116 4.56 5.20 -3.96
CA LEU A 116 5.97 5.34 -4.29
C LEU A 116 6.17 6.17 -5.57
N LYS A 117 5.21 6.06 -6.50
CA LYS A 117 5.26 6.69 -7.82
C LYS A 117 3.86 6.82 -8.41
N GLY A 118 3.64 7.83 -9.24
CA GLY A 118 2.43 7.99 -10.04
C GLY A 118 1.28 8.56 -9.22
N GLY A 119 0.06 8.11 -9.47
CA GLY A 119 -1.10 8.64 -8.76
C GLY A 119 -2.13 7.59 -8.36
N LEU A 120 -2.92 7.97 -7.37
CA LEU A 120 -4.05 7.21 -6.87
C LEU A 120 -5.22 8.11 -6.54
N ARG A 121 -6.40 7.51 -6.49
CA ARG A 121 -7.58 8.08 -5.85
C ARG A 121 -8.09 7.10 -4.81
N ALA A 122 -8.36 7.57 -3.60
CA ALA A 122 -8.74 6.72 -2.48
C ALA A 122 -10.02 7.21 -1.83
N VAL A 123 -10.83 6.24 -1.40
CA VAL A 123 -12.05 6.44 -0.61
C VAL A 123 -11.91 5.61 0.66
N THR A 124 -12.13 6.24 1.81
CA THR A 124 -12.02 5.59 3.12
C THR A 124 -13.04 4.48 3.36
N GLY A 125 -12.56 3.36 3.86
CA GLY A 125 -13.36 2.26 4.39
C GLY A 125 -13.70 2.42 5.87
N ALA A 126 -14.09 1.32 6.50
CA ALA A 126 -14.53 1.28 7.89
C ALA A 126 -13.43 1.70 8.88
N ILE A 127 -12.16 1.34 8.65
CA ILE A 127 -11.06 1.74 9.54
C ILE A 127 -10.98 3.27 9.57
N GLY A 128 -10.89 3.89 8.39
CA GLY A 128 -10.76 5.34 8.27
C GLY A 128 -11.97 6.13 8.75
N LYS A 129 -13.12 5.49 8.99
CA LYS A 129 -14.31 6.12 9.59
C LYS A 129 -14.34 6.02 11.12
N ARG A 130 -13.85 4.92 11.69
CA ARG A 130 -13.89 4.68 13.15
C ARG A 130 -12.59 5.04 13.88
N ASN A 131 -11.47 4.99 13.18
CA ASN A 131 -10.14 5.32 13.70
C ASN A 131 -9.30 5.99 12.61
N HIS A 132 -9.40 7.31 12.52
CA HIS A 132 -8.67 8.12 11.54
C HIS A 132 -7.15 7.97 11.64
N ASP A 133 -6.62 7.81 12.86
CA ASP A 133 -5.18 7.74 13.11
C ASP A 133 -4.58 6.38 12.69
N ALA A 134 -5.42 5.36 12.48
CA ALA A 134 -5.00 4.05 11.97
C ALA A 134 -4.76 4.03 10.45
N VAL A 135 -5.17 5.07 9.71
CA VAL A 135 -5.03 5.12 8.25
C VAL A 135 -3.99 6.15 7.83
N SER A 136 -2.99 5.71 7.09
CA SER A 136 -1.96 6.59 6.53
C SER A 136 -1.56 6.19 5.12
N VAL A 137 -1.28 7.19 4.28
CA VAL A 137 -0.66 7.02 2.98
C VAL A 137 0.67 7.76 2.97
N ASN A 138 1.75 7.00 2.94
CA ASN A 138 3.10 7.55 2.87
C ASN A 138 3.51 7.82 1.42
N THR A 139 4.23 8.91 1.22
CA THR A 139 4.87 9.27 -0.05
C THR A 139 6.32 9.64 0.24
N PRO A 140 7.19 9.74 -0.77
CA PRO A 140 8.58 10.17 -0.55
C PRO A 140 8.71 11.57 0.06
N THR A 141 7.69 12.42 -0.03
CA THR A 141 7.75 13.82 0.45
C THR A 141 6.90 14.10 1.68
N ALA A 142 5.88 13.30 1.96
CA ALA A 142 4.97 13.51 3.09
C ALA A 142 4.17 12.26 3.46
N THR A 143 3.63 12.26 4.67
CA THR A 143 2.58 11.33 5.10
C THR A 143 1.23 12.02 5.05
N ILE A 144 0.25 11.37 4.42
CA ILE A 144 -1.14 11.80 4.35
C ILE A 144 -1.91 11.02 5.41
N GLY A 145 -2.39 11.72 6.43
CA GLY A 145 -3.36 11.23 7.41
C GLY A 145 -4.79 11.49 6.94
N ILE A 146 -5.69 10.57 7.26
CA ILE A 146 -7.01 10.50 6.64
C ILE A 146 -8.11 10.80 7.65
N ARG A 147 -8.97 11.79 7.36
CA ARG A 147 -10.12 12.15 8.20
C ARG A 147 -11.43 11.92 7.46
N GLY A 148 -11.72 10.65 7.14
CA GLY A 148 -12.95 10.23 6.46
C GLY A 148 -13.13 10.92 5.11
N THR A 149 -12.29 10.59 4.13
CA THR A 149 -12.16 11.39 2.91
C THR A 149 -12.22 10.59 1.62
N HIS A 150 -12.61 11.28 0.57
CA HIS A 150 -12.37 10.93 -0.81
C HIS A 150 -11.34 11.89 -1.38
N PHE A 151 -10.13 11.41 -1.65
CA PHE A 151 -9.02 12.25 -2.07
C PHE A 151 -8.22 11.64 -3.22
N GLY A 152 -7.56 12.50 -3.98
CA GLY A 152 -6.57 12.14 -4.97
C GLY A 152 -5.16 12.50 -4.50
N ALA A 153 -4.19 11.68 -4.88
CA ALA A 153 -2.77 11.96 -4.69
C ALA A 153 -2.03 11.64 -5.98
N LEU A 154 -1.14 12.55 -6.38
CA LEU A 154 -0.25 12.40 -7.52
C LEU A 154 1.15 12.80 -7.09
N PHE A 155 2.08 11.85 -7.11
CA PHE A 155 3.48 12.09 -6.83
C PHE A 155 4.28 12.10 -8.14
N CYS A 156 4.96 13.22 -8.40
CA CYS A 156 5.76 13.47 -9.59
C CYS A 156 7.25 13.57 -9.23
N SER A 157 8.07 12.80 -9.95
CA SER A 157 9.54 12.82 -9.85
C SER A 157 10.17 12.65 -11.24
N GLY A 158 9.78 13.52 -12.17
CA GLY A 158 10.20 13.49 -13.58
C GLY A 158 9.43 12.51 -14.46
N ASP A 159 8.38 11.89 -13.93
CA ASP A 159 7.60 10.82 -14.56
C ASP A 159 6.15 11.23 -14.92
N CYS A 160 5.78 12.47 -14.61
CA CYS A 160 4.45 13.03 -14.86
C CYS A 160 4.27 13.66 -16.26
N GLY A 161 5.22 13.47 -17.18
CA GLY A 161 5.21 14.07 -18.53
C GLY A 161 3.95 13.76 -19.37
N GLY A 162 3.28 12.63 -19.11
CA GLY A 162 2.05 12.25 -19.80
C GLY A 162 0.76 12.77 -19.16
N ILE A 163 0.86 13.57 -18.10
CA ILE A 163 -0.28 14.10 -17.36
C ILE A 163 -0.45 15.56 -17.76
N PRO A 164 -1.56 15.95 -18.38
CA PRO A 164 -1.80 17.35 -18.69
C PRO A 164 -2.00 18.12 -17.39
N GLY A 165 -1.11 19.06 -17.09
CA GLY A 165 -1.35 20.08 -16.08
C GLY A 165 -2.27 21.17 -16.62
N ILE A 166 -2.60 22.13 -15.75
CA ILE A 166 -3.62 23.16 -16.03
C ILE A 166 -3.18 24.12 -17.14
N SER A 167 -1.88 24.36 -17.28
CA SER A 167 -1.29 25.17 -18.34
C SER A 167 -0.95 24.39 -19.61
N GLY A 168 -1.35 23.10 -19.70
CA GLY A 168 -0.90 22.19 -20.75
C GLY A 168 0.55 21.71 -20.60
N GLN A 169 1.26 22.19 -19.58
CA GLN A 169 2.57 21.67 -19.17
C GLN A 169 2.41 20.54 -18.16
N PRO A 170 3.38 19.62 -18.06
CA PRO A 170 3.35 18.60 -17.04
C PRO A 170 3.35 19.23 -15.63
N PRO A 171 2.72 18.57 -14.65
CA PRO A 171 2.81 18.94 -13.24
C PRO A 171 4.25 19.13 -12.80
N ALA A 172 4.49 20.10 -11.91
CA ALA A 172 5.78 20.22 -11.24
C ALA A 172 6.08 18.98 -10.39
N ASP A 173 7.36 18.67 -10.20
CA ASP A 173 7.77 17.58 -9.31
C ASP A 173 7.37 17.88 -7.86
N GLY A 174 6.95 16.83 -7.15
CA GLY A 174 6.39 16.91 -5.81
C GLY A 174 5.08 16.13 -5.68
N LEU A 175 4.48 16.23 -4.51
CA LEU A 175 3.18 15.62 -4.20
C LEU A 175 2.07 16.65 -4.41
N HIS A 176 1.14 16.34 -5.30
CA HIS A 176 -0.12 17.06 -5.52
C HIS A 176 -1.26 16.28 -4.91
N VAL A 177 -2.15 16.95 -4.19
CA VAL A 177 -3.33 16.34 -3.58
C VAL A 177 -4.58 17.16 -3.84
N ASP A 178 -5.71 16.47 -4.05
CA ASP A 178 -7.04 17.05 -4.13
C ASP A 178 -7.98 16.33 -3.18
N VAL A 179 -8.93 17.06 -2.59
CA VAL A 179 -9.94 16.47 -1.70
C VAL A 179 -11.31 16.72 -2.29
N ALA A 180 -12.03 15.64 -2.62
CA ALA A 180 -13.41 15.74 -3.09
C ALA A 180 -14.43 15.77 -1.93
N ASP A 181 -14.16 15.04 -0.85
CA ASP A 181 -15.04 14.99 0.32
C ASP A 181 -14.23 14.76 1.60
N GLY A 182 -14.70 15.27 2.74
CA GLY A 182 -14.01 15.18 4.03
C GLY A 182 -12.74 16.04 4.12
N ALA A 183 -11.69 15.51 4.74
CA ALA A 183 -10.40 16.18 4.85
C ALA A 183 -9.20 15.22 4.95
N ILE A 184 -8.02 15.70 4.57
CA ILE A 184 -6.72 15.06 4.79
C ILE A 184 -5.80 15.98 5.59
N VAL A 185 -4.89 15.38 6.36
CA VAL A 185 -3.77 16.10 6.96
C VAL A 185 -2.50 15.64 6.26
N VAL A 186 -1.84 16.55 5.55
CA VAL A 186 -0.55 16.26 4.92
C VAL A 186 0.55 16.75 5.85
N ARG A 187 1.49 15.89 6.21
CA ARG A 187 2.56 16.20 7.18
C ARG A 187 3.91 15.71 6.69
N ASN A 188 4.93 16.52 6.91
CA ASN A 188 6.34 16.14 6.76
C ASN A 188 7.18 16.75 7.90
N ALA A 189 8.51 16.73 7.78
CA ALA A 189 9.41 17.23 8.81
C ALA A 189 9.32 18.76 9.01
N ALA A 190 8.87 19.49 7.99
CA ALA A 190 8.80 20.95 8.02
C ALA A 190 7.46 21.49 8.51
N GLY A 191 6.41 20.67 8.57
CA GLY A 191 5.11 21.08 9.07
C GLY A 191 3.98 20.16 8.67
N GLN A 192 2.75 20.65 8.89
CA GLN A 192 1.54 19.96 8.49
C GLN A 192 0.50 20.94 7.95
N GLN A 193 -0.34 20.48 7.05
CA GLN A 193 -1.44 21.24 6.47
C GLN A 193 -2.71 20.39 6.45
N LEU A 194 -3.80 20.96 6.95
CA LEU A 194 -5.14 20.40 6.78
C LEU A 194 -5.72 20.88 5.45
N ILE A 195 -6.20 19.95 4.65
CA ILE A 195 -6.81 20.19 3.34
C ILE A 195 -8.21 19.58 3.37
N GLY A 196 -9.23 20.42 3.21
CA GLY A 196 -10.64 20.02 3.21
C GLY A 196 -11.22 19.88 1.81
N ALA A 197 -12.48 19.46 1.74
CA ALA A 197 -13.22 19.28 0.50
C ALA A 197 -13.16 20.52 -0.43
N GLY A 198 -12.96 20.26 -1.72
CA GLY A 198 -12.81 21.27 -2.78
C GLY A 198 -11.44 21.96 -2.79
N GLN A 199 -10.53 21.61 -1.87
CA GLN A 199 -9.22 22.23 -1.78
C GLN A 199 -8.11 21.34 -2.35
N PHE A 200 -7.01 21.99 -2.69
CA PHE A 200 -5.82 21.37 -3.26
C PHE A 200 -4.60 21.70 -2.40
N GLY A 201 -3.64 20.79 -2.40
CA GLY A 201 -2.36 21.02 -1.75
C GLY A 201 -1.20 20.53 -2.58
N PHE A 202 -0.03 21.08 -2.27
CA PHE A 202 1.22 20.74 -2.91
C PHE A 202 2.34 20.62 -1.86
N VAL A 203 3.19 19.63 -2.04
CA VAL A 203 4.40 19.41 -1.23
C VAL A 203 5.58 19.23 -2.18
N LEU A 204 6.48 20.22 -2.20
CA LEU A 204 7.65 20.20 -3.07
C LEU A 204 8.62 19.06 -2.71
N ASN A 205 8.94 18.91 -1.41
CA ASN A 205 9.86 17.89 -0.89
C ASN A 205 9.61 17.66 0.61
N ALA A 206 10.35 16.74 1.23
CA ALA A 206 10.20 16.38 2.64
C ALA A 206 10.60 17.48 3.64
N GLN A 207 11.29 18.52 3.18
CA GLN A 207 11.83 19.61 3.98
C GLN A 207 11.09 20.94 3.77
N THR A 208 10.11 20.98 2.88
CA THR A 208 9.29 22.17 2.60
C THR A 208 7.90 21.94 3.15
N PRO A 209 7.33 22.83 3.97
CA PRO A 209 6.03 22.60 4.58
C PRO A 209 4.96 22.42 3.50
N PRO A 210 3.99 21.51 3.70
CA PRO A 210 2.85 21.37 2.80
C PRO A 210 2.09 22.69 2.68
N ALA A 211 1.73 23.07 1.44
CA ALA A 211 1.06 24.34 1.16
C ALA A 211 -0.27 24.13 0.45
N MET A 212 -1.22 25.05 0.69
CA MET A 212 -2.46 25.11 -0.07
C MET A 212 -2.19 25.62 -1.48
N VAL A 213 -2.91 25.07 -2.45
CA VAL A 213 -2.87 25.52 -3.83
C VAL A 213 -4.23 26.12 -4.19
N PRO A 214 -4.28 27.33 -4.76
CA PRO A 214 -5.52 27.89 -5.28
C PRO A 214 -6.17 26.94 -6.31
N PRO A 215 -7.51 26.85 -6.40
CA PRO A 215 -8.18 25.93 -7.33
C PRO A 215 -7.75 26.09 -8.79
N GLN A 216 -7.38 27.30 -9.20
CA GLN A 216 -6.87 27.63 -10.54
C GLN A 216 -5.51 26.98 -10.86
N GLN A 217 -4.80 26.51 -9.82
CA GLN A 217 -3.48 25.88 -9.90
C GLN A 217 -3.51 24.43 -9.38
N GLY A 218 -4.67 23.96 -8.92
CA GLY A 218 -4.86 22.63 -8.33
C GLY A 218 -5.00 21.53 -9.38
N ILE A 219 -4.20 20.48 -9.25
CA ILE A 219 -4.30 19.31 -10.13
C ILE A 219 -5.35 18.37 -9.57
N GLN A 220 -6.47 18.25 -10.27
CA GLN A 220 -7.48 17.25 -9.94
C GLN A 220 -7.04 15.89 -10.46
N VAL A 221 -6.88 14.93 -9.56
CA VAL A 221 -6.59 13.54 -9.93
C VAL A 221 -7.90 12.89 -10.41
N THR A 222 -8.20 13.09 -11.68
CA THR A 222 -9.38 12.51 -12.33
C THR A 222 -9.07 11.10 -12.84
N MET A 223 -10.11 10.27 -12.86
CA MET A 223 -10.04 8.91 -13.39
C MET A 223 -10.97 8.76 -14.59
N PRO A 224 -10.62 7.92 -15.58
CA PRO A 224 -11.53 7.58 -16.67
C PRO A 224 -12.84 6.98 -16.13
N PRO A 225 -13.99 7.37 -16.70
CA PRO A 225 -15.30 6.85 -16.29
C PRO A 225 -15.42 5.33 -16.34
N ALA A 226 -14.73 4.68 -17.28
CA ALA A 226 -14.76 3.23 -17.50
C ALA A 226 -14.35 2.38 -16.27
N ILE A 227 -13.68 3.00 -15.31
CA ILE A 227 -13.16 2.35 -14.10
C ILE A 227 -13.96 2.79 -12.88
N SER A 228 -14.54 3.98 -12.94
CA SER A 228 -15.44 4.58 -11.95
C SER A 228 -16.80 3.90 -11.88
N GLN A 229 -17.23 3.27 -12.97
CA GLN A 229 -18.47 2.49 -13.02
C GLN A 229 -18.18 1.03 -12.62
N ASN A 230 -18.99 0.50 -11.70
CA ASN A 230 -18.89 -0.86 -11.16
C ASN A 230 -19.23 -1.97 -12.18
N ASP A 231 -18.94 -1.76 -13.45
CA ASP A 231 -19.19 -2.75 -14.49
C ASP A 231 -18.06 -3.77 -14.47
N ALA A 232 -18.35 -4.92 -13.86
CA ALA A 232 -17.48 -6.08 -13.73
C ALA A 232 -17.20 -6.79 -15.09
N THR A 233 -17.17 -6.05 -16.19
CA THR A 233 -16.98 -6.55 -17.55
C THR A 233 -15.55 -6.42 -18.04
N GLY A 234 -14.60 -6.02 -17.18
CA GLY A 234 -13.18 -5.95 -17.50
C GLY A 234 -12.66 -7.29 -18.02
N THR A 235 -12.43 -7.36 -19.34
CA THR A 235 -11.82 -8.50 -20.03
C THR A 235 -10.34 -8.60 -19.63
N GLY A 236 -10.09 -9.08 -18.41
CA GLY A 236 -8.75 -9.43 -17.96
C GLY A 236 -8.18 -10.55 -18.84
N ILE A 237 -6.99 -10.32 -19.39
CA ILE A 237 -6.23 -11.32 -20.15
C ILE A 237 -5.65 -12.31 -19.14
N GLY A 238 -6.48 -13.26 -18.69
CA GLY A 238 -6.09 -14.15 -17.60
C GLY A 238 -7.25 -15.01 -17.11
N ARG A 239 -7.96 -15.68 -18.02
CA ARG A 239 -8.75 -16.86 -17.62
C ARG A 239 -7.77 -18.01 -17.44
N GLY A 240 -7.35 -18.22 -16.19
CA GLY A 240 -6.75 -19.49 -15.77
C GLY A 240 -7.76 -20.60 -15.97
N GLY A 241 -7.50 -21.46 -16.94
CA GLY A 241 -8.27 -22.63 -17.29
C GLY A 241 -7.38 -23.53 -18.12
N ASP A 242 -6.64 -24.38 -17.42
CA ASP A 242 -6.21 -25.73 -17.77
C ASP A 242 -6.04 -26.01 -19.27
N ALA A 243 -4.80 -25.91 -19.75
CA ALA A 243 -4.37 -26.65 -20.92
C ALA A 243 -3.00 -27.26 -20.62
N GLU A 244 -3.00 -28.57 -20.43
CA GLU A 244 -1.82 -29.42 -20.48
C GLU A 244 -1.02 -29.11 -21.76
N CYS A 245 0.18 -28.57 -21.60
CA CYS A 245 1.19 -28.61 -22.65
C CYS A 245 1.87 -29.98 -22.62
N VAL A 246 1.34 -30.94 -23.37
CA VAL A 246 2.12 -32.12 -23.77
C VAL A 246 3.07 -31.68 -24.88
N ALA A 247 4.36 -31.69 -24.56
CA ALA A 247 5.42 -31.58 -25.55
C ALA A 247 5.86 -33.00 -25.96
N ARG A 248 5.76 -33.25 -27.27
CA ARG A 248 6.22 -34.39 -28.08
C ARG A 248 5.23 -35.52 -28.31
#